data_AF-A0A9P3IJH6-F1
#
_entry.id   AF-A0A9P3IJH6-F1
#
_cell.length_a   1.000
_cell.length_b   1.000
_cell.length_c   1.000
_cell.angle_alpha   90.00
_cell.angle_beta   90.00
_cell.angle_gamma   90.00
#
_symmetry.space_group_name_H-M   'P 1'
#
loop_
_entity.id
_entity.type
_entity.pdbx_description
1 polymer ?
#
loop_
_entity_poly.entity_id
_entity_poly.type
_entity_poly.pdbx_seq_one_letter_code
_entity_poly.pdbx_strand_id
1 'polypeptide(L)'
;MAYHPVLVEGKVNGRRRRRRRRRRRRRRRRRRRRRRRRRRRRRRRRRRSRRRRRRRRRRRRRRRRRRRRRRRRRRRRRRRRRRRRRRRRRRRRRRRRRRRRRRRRRRKKKTKNKTKKKKKKKKKRLFVDGRASHSLIHSSFLSSHSFCPLPAHVIPRNRSGTSSTRTSAMRDVMDEEQGQLSVFLAFREKCDALEAAIQALTSRNSDSAPGSALPGTNGGESSKQQIGDAGSNQRSGLDADQAAVSALRAVEELVTHFAPSVPRRDVEQMTSRVAALRASLESARSASKPKKRFAFSSRGPKKISLENKDIILDIDAPPPQNLLSEQPAPSLQAVDKSPIEQEINPTILGTVRMSSGRAHVAAAGAASGAASGGAASGGAADEPISSTRPSLSISHRANERICISPEQHSGGELTLQHRGGELTLQHLSHCHVTVRGVASALFLRHVRDCHVIVGPVSGACHVEHATGSTVAVACHQLRIHQTERADFYVRTRSRPLIEHSTGVRFAPYSREYEGLEGELEAADLVVDGGSWAHVDDFGWLRAVPSPNWSIIPEDERRRFTEA
;
A
#
# COMPACT_ATOMS: atom_id res chain seq x y z
N MET A 1 -80.11 -27.86 80.36
CA MET A 1 -79.79 -27.01 79.19
C MET A 1 -78.40 -27.36 78.67
N ALA A 2 -78.19 -27.50 77.36
CA ALA A 2 -76.90 -27.87 76.78
C ALA A 2 -76.25 -26.68 76.02
N TYR A 3 -75.07 -26.23 76.45
CA TYR A 3 -74.34 -25.13 75.81
C TYR A 3 -73.42 -25.64 74.68
N HIS A 4 -73.69 -25.25 73.43
CA HIS A 4 -72.87 -25.62 72.26
C HIS A 4 -71.54 -24.83 72.19
N PRO A 5 -70.35 -25.47 72.22
CA PRO A 5 -69.05 -24.78 72.23
C PRO A 5 -68.52 -24.34 70.85
N VAL A 6 -69.31 -24.47 69.78
CA VAL A 6 -68.83 -24.49 68.38
C VAL A 6 -68.38 -23.11 67.84
N LEU A 7 -68.90 -22.00 68.37
CA LEU A 7 -68.73 -20.66 67.77
C LEU A 7 -67.39 -19.96 68.04
N VAL A 8 -66.57 -20.45 68.99
CA VAL A 8 -65.30 -19.79 69.39
C VAL A 8 -64.14 -20.16 68.45
N GLU A 9 -64.03 -21.44 68.12
CA GLU A 9 -63.02 -22.06 67.24
C GLU A 9 -62.87 -21.32 65.90
N GLY A 10 -63.99 -21.00 65.23
CA GLY A 10 -64.02 -20.34 63.93
C GLY A 10 -63.32 -18.97 63.94
N LYS A 11 -63.52 -18.17 65.00
CA LYS A 11 -62.91 -16.85 65.18
C LYS A 11 -61.38 -16.98 65.38
N VAL A 12 -60.92 -17.96 66.16
CA VAL A 12 -59.49 -18.26 66.38
C VAL A 12 -58.83 -18.74 65.09
N ASN A 13 -59.44 -19.68 64.38
CA ASN A 13 -58.94 -20.19 63.11
C ASN A 13 -58.91 -19.11 62.01
N GLY A 14 -59.89 -18.21 61.97
CA GLY A 14 -59.87 -16.99 61.15
C GLY A 14 -58.66 -16.08 61.45
N ARG A 15 -58.40 -15.79 62.73
CA ARG A 15 -57.22 -15.00 63.17
C ARG A 15 -55.90 -15.70 62.81
N ARG A 16 -55.79 -17.03 63.02
CA ARG A 16 -54.63 -17.86 62.61
C ARG A 16 -54.41 -17.84 61.09
N ARG A 17 -55.47 -18.04 60.28
CA ARG A 17 -55.44 -17.94 58.79
C ARG A 17 -55.01 -16.54 58.32
N ARG A 18 -55.55 -15.45 58.90
CA ARG A 18 -55.15 -14.05 58.61
C ARG A 18 -53.67 -13.79 58.97
N ARG A 19 -53.17 -14.25 60.13
CA ARG A 19 -51.74 -14.18 60.51
C ARG A 19 -50.84 -14.97 59.54
N ARG A 20 -51.20 -16.19 59.14
CA ARG A 20 -50.49 -17.00 58.11
C ARG A 20 -50.46 -16.27 56.74
N ARG A 21 -51.58 -15.70 56.27
CA ARG A 21 -51.63 -14.87 55.03
C ARG A 21 -50.72 -13.63 55.11
N ARG A 22 -50.72 -12.87 56.24
CA ARG A 22 -49.81 -11.73 56.47
C ARG A 22 -48.32 -12.16 56.46
N ARG A 23 -47.95 -13.26 57.14
CA ARG A 23 -46.57 -13.84 57.10
C ARG A 23 -46.16 -14.25 55.67
N ARG A 24 -47.03 -14.92 54.89
CA ARG A 24 -46.78 -15.26 53.47
C ARG A 24 -46.58 -13.99 52.61
N ARG A 25 -47.41 -12.94 52.76
CA ARG A 25 -47.23 -11.64 52.07
C ARG A 25 -45.89 -10.96 52.44
N ARG A 26 -45.49 -10.92 53.73
CA ARG A 26 -44.18 -10.40 54.18
C ARG A 26 -43.00 -11.21 53.58
N ARG A 27 -43.06 -12.55 53.57
CA ARG A 27 -42.05 -13.42 52.91
C ARG A 27 -41.94 -13.14 51.39
N ARG A 28 -43.08 -13.02 50.67
CA ARG A 28 -43.11 -12.63 49.23
C ARG A 28 -42.48 -11.24 48.99
N ARG A 29 -42.80 -10.22 49.80
CA ARG A 29 -42.17 -8.88 49.72
C ARG A 29 -40.65 -8.93 49.96
N ARG A 30 -40.17 -9.67 50.98
CA ARG A 30 -38.72 -9.88 51.24
C ARG A 30 -38.02 -10.58 50.05
N ARG A 31 -38.61 -11.65 49.48
CA ARG A 31 -38.09 -12.33 48.27
C ARG A 31 -38.01 -11.36 47.05
N ARG A 32 -39.05 -10.56 46.80
CA ARG A 32 -39.05 -9.51 45.73
C ARG A 32 -37.94 -8.46 45.96
N ARG A 33 -37.75 -7.95 47.19
CA ARG A 33 -36.64 -7.02 47.53
C ARG A 33 -35.26 -7.66 47.31
N ARG A 34 -35.02 -8.90 47.74
CA ARG A 34 -33.76 -9.65 47.48
C ARG A 34 -33.50 -9.85 45.98
N ARG A 35 -34.51 -10.23 45.17
CA ARG A 35 -34.41 -10.34 43.70
C ARG A 35 -34.06 -8.98 43.04
N ARG A 36 -34.69 -7.86 43.45
CA ARG A 36 -34.36 -6.50 42.97
C ARG A 36 -32.90 -6.11 43.32
N ARG A 37 -32.42 -6.35 44.55
CA ARG A 37 -31.02 -6.11 44.96
C ARG A 37 -30.03 -6.95 44.13
N ARG A 38 -30.28 -8.25 43.90
CA ARG A 38 -29.45 -9.12 43.03
C ARG A 38 -29.41 -8.59 41.57
N ARG A 39 -30.56 -8.20 40.97
CA ARG A 39 -30.60 -7.57 39.63
C ARG A 39 -29.79 -6.25 39.57
N ARG A 40 -29.89 -5.37 40.56
CA ARG A 40 -29.07 -4.13 40.65
C ARG A 40 -27.56 -4.44 40.75
N ARG A 41 -27.13 -5.41 41.58
CA ARG A 41 -25.72 -5.85 41.67
C ARG A 41 -25.21 -6.42 40.32
N ARG A 42 -25.97 -7.28 39.64
CA ARG A 42 -25.64 -7.80 38.29
C ARG A 42 -25.49 -6.66 37.25
N ARG A 43 -26.42 -5.69 37.21
CA ARG A 43 -26.31 -4.49 36.33
C ARG A 43 -25.05 -3.65 36.63
N ARG A 44 -24.70 -3.41 37.91
CA ARG A 44 -23.45 -2.71 38.31
C ARG A 44 -22.18 -3.48 37.86
N ARG A 45 -22.12 -4.81 38.06
CA ARG A 45 -20.99 -5.65 37.57
C ARG A 45 -20.86 -5.58 36.03
N ARG A 46 -21.95 -5.71 35.26
CA ARG A 46 -21.95 -5.56 33.78
C ARG A 46 -21.46 -4.17 33.34
N ARG A 47 -21.90 -3.07 33.99
CA ARG A 47 -21.40 -1.70 33.71
C ARG A 47 -19.90 -1.55 34.02
N ARG A 48 -19.39 -2.06 35.15
CA ARG A 48 -17.94 -2.06 35.48
C ARG A 48 -17.12 -2.85 34.45
N SER A 49 -17.59 -4.02 34.01
CA SER A 49 -16.93 -4.81 32.95
C SER A 49 -16.89 -4.09 31.60
N ARG A 50 -18.01 -3.50 31.14
CA ARG A 50 -18.06 -2.67 29.92
C ARG A 50 -17.08 -1.48 29.99
N ARG A 51 -16.96 -0.80 31.15
CA ARG A 51 -15.94 0.26 31.37
C ARG A 51 -14.50 -0.30 31.31
N ARG A 52 -14.18 -1.44 31.94
CA ARG A 52 -12.86 -2.10 31.86
C ARG A 52 -12.52 -2.50 30.40
N ARG A 53 -13.45 -3.12 29.66
CA ARG A 53 -13.29 -3.47 28.23
C ARG A 53 -13.05 -2.21 27.36
N ARG A 54 -13.80 -1.12 27.55
CA ARG A 54 -13.57 0.18 26.86
C ARG A 54 -12.18 0.77 27.19
N ARG A 55 -11.73 0.77 28.46
CA ARG A 55 -10.37 1.21 28.86
C ARG A 55 -9.28 0.34 28.20
N ARG A 56 -9.40 -0.99 28.19
CA ARG A 56 -8.46 -1.91 27.49
C ARG A 56 -8.42 -1.63 25.97
N ARG A 57 -9.57 -1.45 25.29
CA ARG A 57 -9.63 -1.06 23.86
C ARG A 57 -8.95 0.30 23.59
N ARG A 58 -9.18 1.33 24.43
CA ARG A 58 -8.50 2.64 24.33
C ARG A 58 -6.97 2.51 24.51
N ARG A 59 -6.48 1.74 25.51
CA ARG A 59 -5.04 1.46 25.70
C ARG A 59 -4.42 0.73 24.49
N ARG A 60 -5.09 -0.30 23.94
CA ARG A 60 -4.64 -1.00 22.70
C ARG A 60 -4.57 -0.04 21.49
N ARG A 61 -5.58 0.82 21.27
CA ARG A 61 -5.58 1.85 20.21
C ARG A 61 -4.42 2.87 20.40
N ARG A 62 -4.17 3.36 21.62
CA ARG A 62 -3.01 4.25 21.92
C ARG A 62 -1.67 3.55 21.66
N ARG A 63 -1.47 2.28 22.07
CA ARG A 63 -0.26 1.49 21.76
C ARG A 63 -0.06 1.30 20.23
N ARG A 64 -1.11 0.95 19.46
CA ARG A 64 -1.05 0.86 17.98
C ARG A 64 -0.68 2.21 17.33
N ARG A 65 -1.27 3.34 17.76
CA ARG A 65 -0.91 4.70 17.29
C ARG A 65 0.57 5.05 17.60
N ARG A 66 1.07 4.77 18.82
CA ARG A 66 2.50 4.96 19.18
C ARG A 66 3.43 4.09 18.31
N ARG A 67 3.13 2.81 18.08
CA ARG A 67 3.90 1.93 17.15
C ARG A 67 3.91 2.46 15.70
N ARG A 68 2.75 2.89 15.16
CA ARG A 68 2.67 3.53 13.81
C ARG A 68 3.51 4.82 13.73
N ARG A 69 3.46 5.72 14.74
CA ARG A 69 4.31 6.93 14.80
C ARG A 69 5.81 6.59 14.86
N ARG A 70 6.24 5.60 15.66
CA ARG A 70 7.64 5.12 15.70
C ARG A 70 8.10 4.54 14.34
N ARG A 71 7.27 3.71 13.67
CA ARG A 71 7.56 3.20 12.31
C ARG A 71 7.69 4.34 11.27
N ARG A 72 6.78 5.33 11.26
CA ARG A 72 6.88 6.53 10.39
C ARG A 72 8.16 7.35 10.65
N ARG A 73 8.55 7.59 11.93
CA ARG A 73 9.83 8.26 12.28
C ARG A 73 11.05 7.46 11.80
N ARG A 74 11.09 6.13 11.96
CA ARG A 74 12.17 5.26 11.44
C ARG A 74 12.26 5.31 9.90
N ARG A 75 11.13 5.22 9.16
CA ARG A 75 11.10 5.38 7.69
C ARG A 75 11.60 6.76 7.24
N ARG A 76 11.18 7.86 7.88
CA ARG A 76 11.69 9.23 7.59
C ARG A 76 13.21 9.34 7.85
N ARG A 77 13.74 8.79 8.95
CA ARG A 77 15.21 8.74 9.22
C ARG A 77 15.96 7.93 8.16
N ARG A 78 15.47 6.75 7.75
CA ARG A 78 16.06 5.94 6.65
C ARG A 78 16.06 6.70 5.31
N ARG A 79 14.95 7.36 4.91
CA ARG A 79 14.88 8.21 3.69
C ARG A 79 15.87 9.38 3.75
N ARG A 80 15.99 10.10 4.89
CA ARG A 80 17.00 11.17 5.07
C ARG A 80 18.45 10.63 4.96
N ARG A 81 18.78 9.47 5.56
CA ARG A 81 20.09 8.82 5.40
C ARG A 81 20.38 8.43 3.94
N ARG A 82 19.43 7.82 3.22
CA ARG A 82 19.56 7.50 1.77
C ARG A 82 19.78 8.77 0.92
N ARG A 83 19.02 9.86 1.14
CA ARG A 83 19.23 11.16 0.45
C ARG A 83 20.62 11.76 0.75
N ARG A 84 21.10 11.74 2.01
CA ARG A 84 22.48 12.17 2.36
C ARG A 84 23.56 11.31 1.67
N ARG A 85 23.41 9.97 1.62
CA ARG A 85 24.33 9.07 0.88
C ARG A 85 24.33 9.37 -0.64
N ARG A 86 23.16 9.54 -1.28
CA ARG A 86 23.05 9.94 -2.71
C ARG A 86 23.72 11.31 -2.98
N ARG A 87 23.51 12.33 -2.12
CA ARG A 87 24.20 13.64 -2.23
C ARG A 87 25.73 13.51 -2.07
N ARG A 88 26.24 12.72 -1.10
CA ARG A 88 27.69 12.44 -0.95
C ARG A 88 28.28 11.72 -2.19
N ARG A 89 27.60 10.69 -2.74
CA ARG A 89 28.01 10.02 -3.99
C ARG A 89 28.05 11.00 -5.19
N ARG A 90 27.03 11.86 -5.39
CA ARG A 90 27.02 12.90 -6.43
C ARG A 90 28.18 13.91 -6.26
N ARG A 91 28.46 14.39 -5.04
CA ARG A 91 29.63 15.26 -4.75
C ARG A 91 30.97 14.57 -5.06
N ARG A 92 31.16 13.29 -4.68
CA ARG A 92 32.36 12.50 -5.03
C ARG A 92 32.52 12.33 -6.56
N ARG A 93 31.44 11.99 -7.30
CA ARG A 93 31.46 11.92 -8.78
C ARG A 93 31.82 13.27 -9.42
N ARG A 94 31.25 14.40 -8.97
CA ARG A 94 31.62 15.76 -9.45
C ARG A 94 33.10 16.10 -9.16
N ARG A 95 33.64 15.80 -7.97
CA ARG A 95 35.07 15.96 -7.65
C ARG A 95 35.98 15.11 -8.55
N ARG A 96 35.65 13.83 -8.80
CA ARG A 96 36.38 12.95 -9.75
C ARG A 96 36.34 13.50 -11.18
N ARG A 97 35.19 13.96 -11.69
CA ARG A 97 35.09 14.62 -13.03
C ARG A 97 35.95 15.90 -13.11
N ARG A 98 35.94 16.77 -12.10
CA ARG A 98 36.82 17.97 -12.04
C ARG A 98 38.31 17.60 -12.04
N ARG A 99 38.75 16.59 -11.26
CA ARG A 99 40.13 16.07 -11.28
C ARG A 99 40.53 15.51 -12.66
N ARG A 100 39.66 14.71 -13.32
CA ARG A 100 39.90 14.21 -14.69
C ARG A 100 40.02 15.36 -15.72
N ARG A 101 39.14 16.38 -15.67
CA ARG A 101 39.24 17.58 -16.54
C ARG A 101 40.56 18.35 -16.32
N ARG A 102 40.99 18.57 -15.06
CA ARG A 102 42.31 19.20 -14.76
C ARG A 102 43.49 18.37 -15.29
N ARG A 103 43.49 17.03 -15.14
CA ARG A 103 44.52 16.15 -15.73
C ARG A 103 44.55 16.23 -17.27
N ARG A 104 43.39 16.21 -17.96
CA ARG A 104 43.32 16.39 -19.42
C ARG A 104 43.86 17.76 -19.88
N ARG A 105 43.53 18.87 -19.19
CA ARG A 105 44.10 20.20 -19.48
C ARG A 105 45.62 20.24 -19.30
N ARG A 106 46.16 19.66 -18.22
CA ARG A 106 47.63 19.55 -18.01
C ARG A 106 48.31 18.73 -19.12
N ARG A 107 47.74 17.60 -19.56
CA ARG A 107 48.25 16.83 -20.72
C ARG A 107 48.25 17.68 -22.01
N LYS A 108 47.15 18.37 -22.35
CA LYS A 108 47.09 19.25 -23.54
C LYS A 108 48.10 20.42 -23.48
N LYS A 109 48.40 21.01 -22.31
CA LYS A 109 49.49 22.02 -22.19
C LYS A 109 50.87 21.38 -22.40
N LYS A 110 51.15 20.20 -21.83
CA LYS A 110 52.42 19.49 -22.08
C LYS A 110 52.62 19.13 -23.56
N THR A 111 51.59 18.69 -24.28
CA THR A 111 51.72 18.38 -25.73
C THR A 111 51.91 19.65 -26.58
N LYS A 112 51.13 20.73 -26.36
CA LYS A 112 51.36 22.01 -27.04
C LYS A 112 52.77 22.58 -26.79
N ASN A 113 53.32 22.43 -25.58
CA ASN A 113 54.69 22.84 -25.29
C ASN A 113 55.74 21.94 -26.01
N LYS A 114 55.53 20.61 -26.06
CA LYS A 114 56.40 19.71 -26.85
C LYS A 114 56.37 20.05 -28.34
N THR A 115 55.21 20.33 -28.95
CA THR A 115 55.14 20.70 -30.37
C THR A 115 55.73 22.08 -30.65
N LYS A 116 55.56 23.08 -29.76
CA LYS A 116 56.29 24.35 -29.87
C LYS A 116 57.83 24.14 -29.80
N LYS A 117 58.34 23.30 -28.89
CA LYS A 117 59.79 23.00 -28.81
C LYS A 117 60.29 22.23 -30.06
N LYS A 118 59.51 21.30 -30.62
CA LYS A 118 59.82 20.66 -31.92
C LYS A 118 59.83 21.68 -33.07
N LYS A 119 58.83 22.56 -33.20
CA LYS A 119 58.83 23.62 -34.24
C LYS A 119 60.02 24.58 -34.10
N LYS A 120 60.39 25.02 -32.89
CA LYS A 120 61.59 25.86 -32.67
C LYS A 120 62.90 25.11 -33.02
N LYS A 121 62.98 23.79 -32.78
CA LYS A 121 64.10 22.97 -33.28
C LYS A 121 64.10 22.83 -34.80
N LYS A 122 62.97 22.58 -35.49
CA LYS A 122 62.94 22.50 -36.97
C LYS A 122 63.30 23.85 -37.62
N LYS A 123 62.78 24.99 -37.12
CA LYS A 123 63.21 26.31 -37.65
C LYS A 123 64.70 26.58 -37.39
N LYS A 124 65.28 26.13 -36.27
CA LYS A 124 66.73 26.22 -36.05
C LYS A 124 67.55 25.33 -37.00
N ARG A 125 67.07 24.13 -37.36
CA ARG A 125 67.74 23.29 -38.38
C ARG A 125 67.68 23.93 -39.76
N LEU A 126 66.48 24.25 -40.26
CA LEU A 126 66.30 24.88 -41.58
C LEU A 126 67.08 26.20 -41.76
N PHE A 127 67.40 26.91 -40.67
CA PHE A 127 68.23 28.13 -40.69
C PHE A 127 69.75 27.86 -40.73
N VAL A 128 70.18 26.64 -40.42
CA VAL A 128 71.55 26.15 -40.62
C VAL A 128 71.64 25.44 -41.97
N ASP A 129 70.69 24.56 -42.28
CA ASP A 129 70.60 23.82 -43.55
C ASP A 129 70.49 24.80 -44.74
N GLY A 130 69.73 25.89 -44.60
CA GLY A 130 69.54 26.94 -45.61
C GLY A 130 70.74 27.88 -45.84
N ARG A 131 71.96 27.47 -45.47
CA ARG A 131 73.22 28.11 -45.87
C ARG A 131 74.07 27.24 -46.82
N ALA A 132 73.59 26.08 -47.24
CA ALA A 132 74.40 25.07 -47.94
C ALA A 132 73.70 24.43 -49.16
N SER A 133 73.18 25.26 -50.10
CA SER A 133 72.87 24.83 -51.48
C SER A 133 72.48 26.04 -52.36
N HIS A 134 73.37 26.51 -53.24
CA HIS A 134 73.04 27.50 -54.29
C HIS A 134 74.09 27.50 -55.43
N SER A 135 74.06 26.48 -56.30
CA SER A 135 74.95 26.40 -57.46
C SER A 135 74.49 25.38 -58.51
N LEU A 136 74.02 25.89 -59.68
CA LEU A 136 73.91 25.18 -60.98
C LEU A 136 72.86 24.02 -61.01
N ILE A 137 72.37 23.46 -62.13
CA ILE A 137 72.71 23.49 -63.57
C ILE A 137 71.45 23.87 -64.43
N HIS A 138 71.63 23.95 -65.75
CA HIS A 138 70.79 24.56 -66.81
C HIS A 138 69.65 23.68 -67.40
N SER A 139 68.88 24.34 -68.30
CA SER A 139 68.25 23.86 -69.56
C SER A 139 67.02 22.92 -69.64
N SER A 140 65.99 23.47 -70.31
CA SER A 140 65.25 22.97 -71.51
C SER A 140 64.05 21.99 -71.46
N PHE A 141 63.02 22.41 -72.25
CA PHE A 141 62.12 21.64 -73.15
C PHE A 141 60.84 20.93 -72.64
N LEU A 142 59.70 21.33 -73.25
CA LEU A 142 58.49 20.56 -73.65
C LEU A 142 57.69 19.76 -72.59
N SER A 143 56.36 19.55 -72.69
CA SER A 143 55.29 20.13 -73.54
C SER A 143 53.89 19.83 -72.93
N SER A 144 52.84 20.46 -73.46
CA SER A 144 51.46 19.93 -73.59
C SER A 144 50.52 19.82 -72.37
N HIS A 145 49.36 20.49 -72.50
CA HIS A 145 47.99 20.04 -72.13
C HIS A 145 47.66 19.66 -70.65
N SER A 146 46.47 19.92 -70.09
CA SER A 146 45.24 20.53 -70.63
C SER A 146 44.21 20.90 -69.52
N PHE A 147 43.30 21.83 -69.86
CA PHE A 147 41.96 22.05 -69.29
C PHE A 147 41.76 22.58 -67.86
N CYS A 148 41.22 23.82 -67.81
CA CYS A 148 40.36 24.38 -66.74
C CYS A 148 38.88 23.93 -66.97
N PRO A 149 37.83 24.45 -66.29
CA PRO A 149 37.74 25.26 -65.07
C PRO A 149 36.69 24.75 -64.03
N LEU A 150 36.34 25.63 -63.08
CA LEU A 150 35.17 25.67 -62.16
C LEU A 150 33.82 25.85 -62.95
N PRO A 151 32.58 26.03 -62.39
CA PRO A 151 32.23 26.52 -61.03
C PRO A 151 30.85 26.15 -60.38
N ALA A 152 30.55 26.84 -59.27
CA ALA A 152 29.25 27.43 -58.83
C ALA A 152 28.01 26.62 -58.35
N HIS A 153 27.63 26.91 -57.10
CA HIS A 153 26.28 27.27 -56.57
C HIS A 153 24.97 26.87 -57.29
N VAL A 154 24.09 26.16 -56.56
CA VAL A 154 22.61 26.35 -56.55
C VAL A 154 22.06 26.13 -55.13
N ILE A 155 21.00 26.86 -54.73
CA ILE A 155 20.13 26.52 -53.58
C ILE A 155 18.64 26.66 -54.01
N PRO A 156 17.66 26.20 -53.21
CA PRO A 156 16.86 25.02 -53.49
C PRO A 156 15.53 25.30 -54.23
N ARG A 157 14.86 24.24 -54.72
CA ARG A 157 13.43 24.29 -55.08
C ARG A 157 12.65 23.10 -54.51
N ASN A 158 11.41 23.36 -54.11
CA ASN A 158 10.43 22.35 -53.73
C ASN A 158 10.05 21.46 -54.92
N ARG A 159 9.66 20.22 -54.63
CA ARG A 159 8.61 19.54 -55.41
C ARG A 159 7.68 18.76 -54.49
N SER A 160 6.40 19.09 -54.56
CA SER A 160 5.30 18.31 -53.97
C SER A 160 5.05 17.06 -54.82
N GLY A 161 4.65 15.96 -54.17
CA GLY A 161 4.54 14.64 -54.77
C GLY A 161 3.53 13.76 -54.03
N THR A 162 2.27 14.08 -54.26
CA THR A 162 1.05 13.36 -53.87
C THR A 162 1.15 11.82 -53.86
N SER A 163 0.84 11.20 -52.72
CA SER A 163 0.25 9.85 -52.68
C SER A 163 -0.69 9.71 -51.47
N SER A 164 -1.99 9.85 -51.71
CA SER A 164 -3.04 9.32 -50.83
C SER A 164 -3.18 7.83 -51.16
N THR A 165 -3.28 6.89 -50.23
CA THR A 165 -4.53 6.61 -49.51
C THR A 165 -4.30 5.61 -48.35
N ARG A 166 -3.63 6.02 -47.24
CA ARG A 166 -3.45 5.11 -46.08
C ARG A 166 -3.29 5.75 -44.69
N THR A 167 -3.73 6.99 -44.50
CA THR A 167 -3.42 7.78 -43.28
C THR A 167 -4.59 8.64 -42.75
N SER A 168 -5.79 8.07 -42.62
CA SER A 168 -6.84 8.59 -41.73
C SER A 168 -6.71 7.95 -40.35
N ALA A 169 -7.00 6.64 -40.24
CA ALA A 169 -7.10 5.88 -38.98
C ALA A 169 -5.86 5.89 -38.04
N MET A 170 -4.69 6.34 -38.50
CA MET A 170 -3.49 6.57 -37.64
C MET A 170 -3.24 8.04 -37.27
N ARG A 171 -3.97 9.00 -37.85
CA ARG A 171 -4.02 10.39 -37.37
C ARG A 171 -5.06 10.52 -36.25
N ASP A 172 -6.25 9.96 -36.44
CA ASP A 172 -7.36 10.05 -35.48
C ASP A 172 -6.95 9.55 -34.08
N VAL A 173 -6.24 8.42 -34.00
CA VAL A 173 -5.69 7.84 -32.76
C VAL A 173 -4.57 8.69 -32.14
N MET A 174 -3.81 9.43 -32.96
CA MET A 174 -2.72 10.30 -32.50
C MET A 174 -3.22 11.67 -32.02
N ASP A 175 -4.37 12.13 -32.50
CA ASP A 175 -5.05 13.32 -31.96
C ASP A 175 -5.83 12.99 -30.68
N GLU A 176 -6.41 11.79 -30.52
CA GLU A 176 -7.00 11.36 -29.24
C GLU A 176 -6.01 11.35 -28.07
N GLU A 177 -4.82 10.74 -28.20
CA GLU A 177 -3.85 10.71 -27.10
C GLU A 177 -3.29 12.11 -26.76
N GLN A 178 -3.15 12.99 -27.75
CA GLN A 178 -2.78 14.40 -27.51
C GLN A 178 -3.92 15.18 -26.84
N GLY A 179 -5.17 14.95 -27.26
CA GLY A 179 -6.38 15.49 -26.64
C GLY A 179 -6.46 15.14 -25.16
N GLN A 180 -6.37 13.86 -24.81
CA GLN A 180 -6.41 13.40 -23.41
C GLN A 180 -5.28 14.00 -22.55
N LEU A 181 -4.06 14.11 -23.08
CA LEU A 181 -2.95 14.76 -22.38
C LEU A 181 -3.21 16.25 -22.13
N SER A 182 -3.83 16.96 -23.07
CA SER A 182 -4.22 18.36 -22.90
C SER A 182 -5.27 18.54 -21.79
N VAL A 183 -6.27 17.65 -21.71
CA VAL A 183 -7.31 17.65 -20.67
C VAL A 183 -6.71 17.48 -19.28
N PHE A 184 -5.78 16.54 -19.09
CA PHE A 184 -5.13 16.34 -17.80
C PHE A 184 -4.21 17.51 -17.39
N LEU A 185 -3.63 18.23 -18.35
CA LEU A 185 -2.87 19.45 -18.10
C LEU A 185 -3.80 20.60 -17.68
N ALA A 186 -4.87 20.86 -18.44
CA ALA A 186 -5.85 21.92 -18.15
C ALA A 186 -6.58 21.70 -16.81
N PHE A 187 -7.01 20.46 -16.52
CA PHE A 187 -7.59 20.09 -15.22
C PHE A 187 -6.62 20.39 -14.07
N ARG A 188 -5.33 20.05 -14.26
CA ARG A 188 -4.31 20.29 -13.24
C ARG A 188 -4.01 21.78 -13.06
N GLU A 189 -3.94 22.55 -14.14
CA GLU A 189 -3.72 24.00 -14.07
C GLU A 189 -4.85 24.70 -13.32
N LYS A 190 -6.11 24.40 -13.64
CA LYS A 190 -7.26 24.94 -12.88
C LYS A 190 -7.27 24.46 -11.41
N CYS A 191 -6.81 23.23 -11.12
CA CYS A 191 -6.63 22.77 -9.73
C CYS A 191 -5.51 23.52 -8.98
N ASP A 192 -4.35 23.74 -9.62
CA ASP A 192 -3.21 24.43 -9.02
C ASP A 192 -3.57 25.93 -8.80
N ALA A 193 -4.39 26.53 -9.67
CA ALA A 193 -4.99 27.87 -9.49
C ALA A 193 -6.01 27.93 -8.33
N LEU A 194 -6.89 26.94 -8.20
CA LEU A 194 -7.81 26.84 -7.06
C LEU A 194 -7.07 26.63 -5.73
N GLU A 195 -5.98 25.84 -5.70
CA GLU A 195 -5.11 25.75 -4.53
C GLU A 195 -4.43 27.09 -4.20
N ALA A 196 -4.11 27.94 -5.19
CA ALA A 196 -3.58 29.28 -4.96
C ALA A 196 -4.65 30.22 -4.35
N ALA A 197 -5.88 30.21 -4.87
CA ALA A 197 -7.00 31.00 -4.31
C ALA A 197 -7.31 30.63 -2.85
N ILE A 198 -7.34 29.32 -2.54
CA ILE A 198 -7.51 28.81 -1.17
C ILE A 198 -6.33 29.24 -0.26
N GLN A 199 -5.11 29.32 -0.80
CA GLN A 199 -3.95 29.82 -0.06
C GLN A 199 -4.01 31.34 0.19
N ALA A 200 -4.53 32.14 -0.74
CA ALA A 200 -4.74 33.58 -0.54
C ALA A 200 -5.77 33.84 0.59
N LEU A 201 -6.92 33.17 0.54
CA LEU A 201 -7.95 33.18 1.60
C LEU A 201 -7.41 32.74 2.97
N THR A 202 -6.50 31.75 2.99
CA THR A 202 -5.89 31.27 4.23
C THR A 202 -4.84 32.24 4.77
N SER A 203 -4.06 32.88 3.90
CA SER A 203 -2.90 33.69 4.31
C SER A 203 -3.32 34.98 5.02
N ARG A 204 -4.34 35.69 4.52
CA ARG A 204 -4.86 36.93 5.15
C ARG A 204 -5.40 36.74 6.57
N ASN A 205 -5.72 35.52 6.99
CA ASN A 205 -6.10 35.21 8.38
C ASN A 205 -4.88 35.17 9.35
N SER A 206 -3.65 35.27 8.85
CA SER A 206 -2.42 35.23 9.67
C SER A 206 -2.13 36.57 10.34
N ASP A 207 -2.48 37.66 9.67
CA ASP A 207 -1.97 39.02 9.96
C ASP A 207 -2.81 39.76 11.02
N SER A 208 -3.65 39.01 11.76
CA SER A 208 -4.55 39.52 12.82
C SER A 208 -4.31 38.84 14.18
N ALA A 209 -3.04 38.64 14.54
CA ALA A 209 -2.60 38.22 15.86
C ALA A 209 -1.83 39.36 16.58
N PRO A 210 -2.10 39.64 17.87
CA PRO A 210 -1.53 40.80 18.55
C PRO A 210 -0.02 40.65 18.82
N GLY A 211 0.71 41.76 18.70
CA GLY A 211 2.15 41.82 18.96
C GLY A 211 2.51 41.52 20.42
N SER A 212 3.61 40.80 20.61
CA SER A 212 4.20 40.56 21.94
C SER A 212 5.02 41.76 22.38
N ALA A 213 4.66 42.38 23.50
CA ALA A 213 5.42 43.49 24.08
C ALA A 213 6.78 43.04 24.61
N LEU A 214 7.79 43.92 24.46
CA LEU A 214 9.02 43.98 25.25
C LEU A 214 9.26 45.46 25.63
N PRO A 215 9.85 45.76 26.80
CA PRO A 215 10.04 47.14 27.26
C PRO A 215 11.32 47.79 26.70
N GLY A 216 11.29 49.11 26.49
CA GLY A 216 12.48 49.88 26.06
C GLY A 216 12.21 51.36 25.76
N THR A 217 12.39 52.21 26.77
CA THR A 217 12.87 53.63 26.72
C THR A 217 12.37 54.61 25.64
N ASN A 218 11.65 55.63 26.10
CA ASN A 218 11.69 57.07 25.77
C ASN A 218 11.92 57.58 24.32
N GLY A 219 11.05 58.50 23.87
CA GLY A 219 11.40 59.57 22.93
C GLY A 219 10.30 59.99 21.94
N GLY A 220 10.12 61.31 21.74
CA GLY A 220 9.65 61.90 20.47
C GLY A 220 8.15 61.92 20.14
N GLU A 221 7.49 63.02 20.50
CA GLU A 221 6.65 63.89 19.65
C GLU A 221 5.68 63.34 18.58
N SER A 222 4.43 63.83 18.67
CA SER A 222 3.63 64.44 17.59
C SER A 222 3.63 63.85 16.15
N SER A 223 2.50 63.27 15.73
CA SER A 223 1.59 63.96 14.78
C SER A 223 0.33 63.17 14.34
N LYS A 224 -0.75 63.95 14.17
CA LYS A 224 -1.96 63.83 13.33
C LYS A 224 -2.28 62.53 12.55
N GLN A 225 -3.54 62.10 12.73
CA GLN A 225 -4.53 61.73 11.71
C GLN A 225 -4.15 60.71 10.60
N GLN A 226 -4.84 59.55 10.62
CA GLN A 226 -6.00 59.36 9.73
C GLN A 226 -6.88 58.18 10.19
N ILE A 227 -8.20 58.39 10.19
CA ILE A 227 -9.18 57.30 10.31
C ILE A 227 -9.49 56.85 8.87
N GLY A 228 -8.96 55.69 8.47
CA GLY A 228 -9.06 55.21 7.10
C GLY A 228 -9.11 53.68 6.99
N ASP A 229 -9.97 53.23 6.10
CA ASP A 229 -9.92 51.94 5.40
C ASP A 229 -10.07 50.61 6.18
N ALA A 230 -11.03 50.55 7.11
CA ALA A 230 -11.65 49.28 7.52
C ALA A 230 -12.57 48.66 6.43
N GLY A 231 -12.66 49.27 5.24
CA GLY A 231 -13.59 48.94 4.16
C GLY A 231 -12.99 48.07 3.04
N SER A 232 -11.81 48.42 2.52
CA SER A 232 -11.15 47.68 1.43
C SER A 232 -10.85 46.23 1.81
N ASN A 233 -10.46 46.00 3.06
CA ASN A 233 -10.09 44.67 3.57
C ASN A 233 -11.32 43.74 3.68
N GLN A 234 -12.54 44.30 3.77
CA GLN A 234 -13.78 43.53 3.69
C GLN A 234 -14.21 43.27 2.24
N ARG A 235 -14.20 44.29 1.36
CA ARG A 235 -14.52 44.13 -0.07
C ARG A 235 -13.57 43.11 -0.73
N SER A 236 -12.26 43.35 -0.64
CA SER A 236 -11.24 42.45 -1.18
C SER A 236 -11.22 41.05 -0.55
N GLY A 237 -11.83 40.87 0.63
CA GLY A 237 -12.07 39.57 1.25
C GLY A 237 -13.22 38.79 0.60
N LEU A 238 -14.29 39.50 0.22
CA LEU A 238 -15.40 38.94 -0.57
C LEU A 238 -14.94 38.61 -2.00
N ASP A 239 -14.18 39.50 -2.64
CA ASP A 239 -13.63 39.29 -3.99
C ASP A 239 -12.75 38.03 -4.05
N ALA A 240 -11.89 37.83 -3.05
CA ALA A 240 -11.06 36.64 -2.93
C ALA A 240 -11.86 35.35 -2.69
N ASP A 241 -13.00 35.42 -1.99
CA ASP A 241 -13.86 34.26 -1.77
C ASP A 241 -14.69 33.93 -3.02
N GLN A 242 -15.18 34.96 -3.72
CA GLN A 242 -15.87 34.83 -5.00
C GLN A 242 -14.97 34.27 -6.09
N ALA A 243 -13.71 34.71 -6.16
CA ALA A 243 -12.69 34.13 -7.04
C ALA A 243 -12.43 32.63 -6.74
N ALA A 244 -12.57 32.21 -5.48
CA ALA A 244 -12.48 30.80 -5.11
C ALA A 244 -13.78 30.02 -5.39
N VAL A 245 -14.96 30.66 -5.42
CA VAL A 245 -16.20 30.05 -5.98
C VAL A 245 -16.02 29.80 -7.48
N SER A 246 -15.62 30.82 -8.24
CA SER A 246 -15.53 30.72 -9.71
C SER A 246 -14.46 29.74 -10.15
N ALA A 247 -13.28 29.74 -9.50
CA ALA A 247 -12.25 28.73 -9.74
C ALA A 247 -12.73 27.30 -9.45
N LEU A 248 -13.53 27.08 -8.40
CA LEU A 248 -14.12 25.76 -8.14
C LEU A 248 -15.13 25.35 -9.22
N ARG A 249 -16.04 26.27 -9.61
CA ARG A 249 -17.01 26.02 -10.69
C ARG A 249 -16.30 25.67 -12.00
N ALA A 250 -15.28 26.44 -12.38
CA ALA A 250 -14.52 26.24 -13.61
C ALA A 250 -13.70 24.93 -13.64
N VAL A 251 -13.42 24.30 -12.48
CA VAL A 251 -12.86 22.94 -12.39
C VAL A 251 -13.98 21.90 -12.48
N GLU A 252 -15.10 22.10 -11.79
CA GLU A 252 -16.25 21.18 -11.81
C GLU A 252 -16.86 21.04 -13.21
N GLU A 253 -17.04 22.17 -13.89
CA GLU A 253 -17.48 22.29 -15.29
C GLU A 253 -16.54 21.55 -16.26
N LEU A 254 -15.22 21.67 -16.06
CA LEU A 254 -14.22 20.97 -16.86
C LEU A 254 -14.28 19.45 -16.64
N VAL A 255 -14.54 19.01 -15.41
CA VAL A 255 -14.74 17.58 -15.11
C VAL A 255 -16.02 17.05 -15.74
N THR A 256 -17.12 17.82 -15.78
CA THR A 256 -18.34 17.40 -16.48
C THR A 256 -18.20 17.38 -18.00
N HIS A 257 -17.51 18.37 -18.59
CA HIS A 257 -17.34 18.47 -20.04
C HIS A 257 -16.48 17.32 -20.60
N PHE A 258 -15.42 16.92 -19.89
CA PHE A 258 -14.55 15.80 -20.29
C PHE A 258 -14.92 14.45 -19.64
N ALA A 259 -16.03 14.36 -18.91
CA ALA A 259 -16.50 13.07 -18.37
C ALA A 259 -16.80 12.00 -19.44
N PRO A 260 -17.30 12.32 -20.66
CA PRO A 260 -17.53 11.32 -21.70
C PRO A 260 -16.26 10.77 -22.34
N SER A 261 -15.20 11.59 -22.46
CA SER A 261 -13.98 11.28 -23.21
C SER A 261 -12.79 10.83 -22.34
N VAL A 262 -12.97 10.73 -21.02
CA VAL A 262 -11.93 10.30 -20.07
C VAL A 262 -12.34 8.98 -19.40
N PRO A 263 -11.44 7.98 -19.26
CA PRO A 263 -11.75 6.70 -18.62
C PRO A 263 -12.38 6.87 -17.22
N ARG A 264 -13.44 6.10 -16.93
CA ARG A 264 -14.21 6.19 -15.66
C ARG A 264 -13.35 6.28 -14.40
N ARG A 265 -12.26 5.49 -14.33
CA ARG A 265 -11.31 5.46 -13.21
C ARG A 265 -10.56 6.79 -13.00
N ASP A 266 -10.32 7.55 -14.06
CA ASP A 266 -9.63 8.83 -13.99
C ASP A 266 -10.63 9.97 -13.75
N VAL A 267 -11.87 9.86 -14.24
CA VAL A 267 -13.01 10.69 -13.79
C VAL A 267 -13.26 10.52 -12.28
N GLU A 268 -13.20 9.29 -11.74
CA GLU A 268 -13.23 9.02 -10.28
C GLU A 268 -12.10 9.72 -9.53
N GLN A 269 -10.89 9.81 -10.11
CA GLN A 269 -9.75 10.48 -9.49
C GLN A 269 -9.88 12.01 -9.57
N MET A 270 -10.38 12.55 -10.68
CA MET A 270 -10.66 13.97 -10.88
C MET A 270 -11.77 14.44 -9.91
N THR A 271 -12.92 13.77 -9.89
CA THR A 271 -14.02 14.04 -8.95
C THR A 271 -13.57 13.89 -7.49
N SER A 272 -12.80 12.85 -7.13
CA SER A 272 -12.25 12.70 -5.77
C SER A 272 -11.24 13.80 -5.41
N ARG A 273 -10.54 14.39 -6.39
CA ARG A 273 -9.62 15.52 -6.19
C ARG A 273 -10.39 16.81 -5.98
N VAL A 274 -11.43 17.06 -6.79
CA VAL A 274 -12.35 18.21 -6.65
C VAL A 274 -13.05 18.18 -5.29
N ALA A 275 -13.60 17.04 -4.87
CA ALA A 275 -14.23 16.89 -3.56
C ALA A 275 -13.28 17.23 -2.39
N ALA A 276 -11.99 16.92 -2.53
CA ALA A 276 -10.97 17.29 -1.55
C ALA A 276 -10.63 18.79 -1.55
N LEU A 277 -10.65 19.45 -2.72
CA LEU A 277 -10.47 20.91 -2.85
C LEU A 277 -11.68 21.68 -2.32
N ARG A 278 -12.91 21.24 -2.67
CA ARG A 278 -14.17 21.80 -2.15
C ARG A 278 -14.25 21.73 -0.62
N ALA A 279 -13.84 20.60 -0.03
CA ALA A 279 -13.72 20.47 1.43
C ALA A 279 -12.62 21.36 2.04
N SER A 280 -11.56 21.67 1.30
CA SER A 280 -10.51 22.60 1.73
C SER A 280 -10.99 24.05 1.68
N LEU A 281 -11.70 24.44 0.62
CA LEU A 281 -12.32 25.76 0.46
C LEU A 281 -13.34 26.04 1.58
N GLU A 282 -14.25 25.10 1.86
CA GLU A 282 -15.21 25.25 2.95
C GLU A 282 -14.51 25.37 4.32
N SER A 283 -13.38 24.67 4.51
CA SER A 283 -12.58 24.84 5.73
C SER A 283 -11.94 26.22 5.84
N ALA A 284 -11.52 26.84 4.73
CA ALA A 284 -11.03 28.21 4.69
C ALA A 284 -12.15 29.24 4.95
N ARG A 285 -13.32 29.07 4.31
CA ARG A 285 -14.54 29.87 4.58
C ARG A 285 -14.98 29.82 6.03
N SER A 286 -14.91 28.65 6.65
CA SER A 286 -15.23 28.48 8.08
C SER A 286 -14.23 29.18 9.01
N ALA A 287 -13.04 29.53 8.51
CA ALA A 287 -11.99 30.23 9.25
C ALA A 287 -11.99 31.75 9.02
N SER A 288 -12.37 32.23 7.82
CA SER A 288 -12.43 33.65 7.47
C SER A 288 -13.68 34.38 7.98
N LYS A 289 -14.78 33.68 8.26
CA LYS A 289 -15.99 34.32 8.82
C LYS A 289 -15.70 34.98 10.19
N PRO A 290 -15.99 36.28 10.37
CA PRO A 290 -15.63 37.01 11.58
C PRO A 290 -16.35 36.44 12.81
N LYS A 291 -15.57 36.15 13.85
CA LYS A 291 -16.10 35.66 15.14
C LYS A 291 -16.80 36.83 15.84
N LYS A 292 -18.10 36.69 16.12
CA LYS A 292 -18.86 37.67 16.92
C LYS A 292 -18.16 37.88 18.28
N ARG A 293 -17.46 39.01 18.44
CA ARG A 293 -16.72 39.36 19.67
C ARG A 293 -17.61 39.88 20.79
N PHE A 294 -18.83 40.28 20.48
CA PHE A 294 -19.82 40.74 21.45
C PHE A 294 -20.98 39.75 21.54
N ALA A 295 -21.02 39.04 22.67
CA ALA A 295 -22.18 38.30 23.14
C ALA A 295 -22.18 38.46 24.67
N PHE A 296 -23.05 39.33 25.18
CA PHE A 296 -23.18 39.54 26.62
C PHE A 296 -23.66 38.25 27.29
N SER A 297 -22.83 37.68 28.16
CA SER A 297 -23.20 36.53 28.98
C SER A 297 -24.14 36.98 30.10
N SER A 298 -25.44 36.84 29.90
CA SER A 298 -26.43 37.09 30.96
C SER A 298 -26.15 36.23 32.19
N ARG A 299 -26.27 36.84 33.38
CA ARG A 299 -25.91 36.20 34.66
C ARG A 299 -27.09 35.39 35.21
N GLY A 300 -26.98 34.06 35.21
CA GLY A 300 -27.74 33.21 36.12
C GLY A 300 -27.08 33.17 37.51
N PRO A 301 -27.83 33.14 38.63
CA PRO A 301 -27.27 33.25 39.98
C PRO A 301 -26.44 32.03 40.41
N LYS A 302 -25.45 32.28 41.27
CA LYS A 302 -24.48 31.30 41.80
C LYS A 302 -25.08 30.47 42.94
N LYS A 303 -24.54 29.26 43.18
CA LYS A 303 -24.41 28.73 44.55
C LYS A 303 -23.12 27.94 44.78
N ILE A 304 -22.13 28.66 45.29
CA ILE A 304 -21.19 28.30 46.39
C ILE A 304 -20.64 26.86 46.41
N SER A 305 -19.32 26.74 46.23
CA SER A 305 -18.37 26.39 47.31
C SER A 305 -16.98 26.91 46.93
N LEU A 306 -16.19 27.37 47.91
CA LEU A 306 -14.89 28.01 47.72
C LEU A 306 -13.71 27.01 47.61
N GLU A 307 -12.59 27.52 47.10
CA GLU A 307 -11.26 26.92 47.13
C GLU A 307 -10.64 27.05 48.54
N ASN A 308 -9.54 26.37 48.89
CA ASN A 308 -8.14 26.83 48.83
C ASN A 308 -7.29 25.82 49.68
N LYS A 309 -5.96 25.66 49.60
CA LYS A 309 -4.89 26.18 48.71
C LYS A 309 -3.60 25.35 48.86
N ASP A 310 -2.66 25.58 47.93
CA ASP A 310 -1.19 25.54 48.05
C ASP A 310 -0.46 24.25 48.56
N ILE A 311 0.88 24.21 48.57
CA ILE A 311 1.87 24.03 47.46
C ILE A 311 3.29 24.04 48.05
N ILE A 312 4.10 22.98 47.81
CA ILE A 312 5.59 22.90 47.90
C ILE A 312 6.18 23.08 49.34
N LEU A 313 7.05 22.20 49.85
CA LEU A 313 8.50 22.14 49.60
C LEU A 313 9.08 20.71 49.44
N ASP A 314 10.41 20.57 49.43
CA ASP A 314 11.19 19.64 48.60
C ASP A 314 12.25 18.80 49.37
N ILE A 315 12.77 17.75 48.69
CA ILE A 315 14.14 17.18 48.80
C ILE A 315 14.55 16.14 49.90
N ASP A 316 15.34 15.16 49.41
CA ASP A 316 16.31 14.19 49.98
C ASP A 316 15.98 12.96 50.90
N ALA A 317 17.00 12.10 51.01
CA ALA A 317 17.12 10.77 51.66
C ALA A 317 18.34 10.79 52.66
N PRO A 318 18.80 9.71 53.37
CA PRO A 318 18.76 8.26 53.09
C PRO A 318 18.43 7.39 54.38
N PRO A 319 18.80 6.08 54.53
CA PRO A 319 18.47 5.20 55.70
C PRO A 319 19.61 5.21 56.78
N PRO A 320 19.66 4.42 57.92
CA PRO A 320 19.07 3.07 58.17
C PRO A 320 18.70 2.67 59.65
N GLN A 321 18.69 1.34 59.92
CA GLN A 321 18.92 0.60 61.20
C GLN A 321 17.74 0.17 62.13
N ASN A 322 18.08 -0.72 63.09
CA ASN A 322 17.23 -1.72 63.76
C ASN A 322 17.03 -1.47 65.27
N LEU A 323 16.07 -2.17 65.92
CA LEU A 323 16.40 -3.01 67.08
C LEU A 323 15.40 -4.18 67.32
N LEU A 324 15.97 -5.27 67.86
CA LEU A 324 15.52 -6.53 68.52
C LEU A 324 14.01 -6.77 68.86
N SER A 325 13.52 -8.02 69.00
CA SER A 325 14.15 -9.38 68.84
C SER A 325 13.28 -10.34 67.97
N GLU A 326 12.85 -11.59 68.23
CA GLU A 326 12.76 -12.58 69.35
C GLU A 326 12.92 -14.03 68.80
N GLN A 327 13.24 -15.05 69.63
CA GLN A 327 13.30 -16.52 69.33
C GLN A 327 13.08 -17.33 70.65
N PRO A 328 12.62 -18.62 70.68
CA PRO A 328 13.11 -19.75 69.84
C PRO A 328 12.06 -20.79 69.35
N ALA A 329 12.55 -21.85 68.69
CA ALA A 329 11.84 -23.09 68.28
C ALA A 329 12.09 -24.25 69.29
N PRO A 330 11.62 -25.50 69.03
CA PRO A 330 12.48 -26.44 68.26
C PRO A 330 11.79 -27.56 67.43
N SER A 331 12.57 -28.22 66.55
CA SER A 331 12.44 -29.63 66.06
C SER A 331 11.22 -30.03 65.17
N LEU A 332 11.20 -31.08 64.32
CA LEU A 332 12.16 -31.97 63.57
C LEU A 332 11.30 -32.80 62.54
N GLN A 333 11.75 -33.56 61.52
CA GLN A 333 13.05 -33.80 60.87
C GLN A 333 12.91 -33.85 59.31
N ALA A 334 13.16 -34.98 58.61
CA ALA A 334 13.24 -35.08 57.14
C ALA A 334 13.18 -36.55 56.59
N VAL A 335 13.36 -36.72 55.26
CA VAL A 335 13.64 -37.96 54.44
C VAL A 335 12.51 -39.04 54.33
N ASP A 336 12.45 -39.94 53.33
CA ASP A 336 13.44 -40.37 52.31
C ASP A 336 12.89 -40.79 50.89
N LYS A 337 13.73 -41.51 50.09
CA LYS A 337 13.75 -41.84 48.63
C LYS A 337 12.58 -42.59 47.91
N SER A 338 12.77 -42.76 46.59
CA SER A 338 12.05 -43.49 45.51
C SER A 338 12.65 -44.91 45.26
N PRO A 339 12.51 -45.69 44.13
CA PRO A 339 11.86 -45.49 42.79
C PRO A 339 11.12 -46.73 42.16
N ILE A 340 10.95 -46.74 40.80
CA ILE A 340 10.40 -47.78 39.86
C ILE A 340 8.89 -48.17 40.03
N GLU A 341 8.15 -48.87 39.14
CA GLU A 341 8.35 -49.57 37.82
C GLU A 341 7.52 -48.90 36.67
N GLN A 342 7.23 -49.37 35.42
CA GLN A 342 7.22 -50.66 34.66
C GLN A 342 6.07 -51.66 34.98
N GLU A 343 5.54 -52.54 34.09
CA GLU A 343 5.72 -52.81 32.64
C GLU A 343 4.41 -53.31 31.92
N ILE A 344 4.48 -53.61 30.61
CA ILE A 344 3.61 -54.51 29.78
C ILE A 344 2.24 -53.99 29.23
N ASN A 345 1.86 -54.59 28.09
CA ASN A 345 0.74 -54.38 27.13
C ASN A 345 0.51 -55.79 26.46
N PRO A 346 -0.52 -56.12 25.61
CA PRO A 346 -1.72 -55.40 25.13
C PRO A 346 -3.00 -56.32 24.96
N THR A 347 -3.95 -55.95 24.07
CA THR A 347 -4.59 -56.85 23.05
C THR A 347 -5.89 -57.70 23.29
N ILE A 348 -6.93 -57.37 22.47
CA ILE A 348 -7.94 -58.22 21.74
C ILE A 348 -9.38 -58.56 22.25
N LEU A 349 -10.31 -58.60 21.27
CA LEU A 349 -11.75 -59.04 21.23
C LEU A 349 -12.70 -58.41 22.29
N GLY A 350 -14.04 -58.34 22.17
CA GLY A 350 -15.10 -58.81 21.25
C GLY A 350 -16.43 -58.77 22.07
N THR A 351 -17.68 -58.67 21.59
CA THR A 351 -18.35 -58.63 20.26
C THR A 351 -19.82 -58.18 20.45
N VAL A 352 -20.47 -57.57 19.42
CA VAL A 352 -21.95 -57.65 19.10
C VAL A 352 -22.95 -57.09 20.17
N ARG A 353 -23.95 -56.22 19.87
CA ARG A 353 -25.10 -56.45 18.96
C ARG A 353 -25.84 -55.18 18.46
N MET A 354 -26.60 -55.40 17.38
CA MET A 354 -27.47 -54.54 16.55
C MET A 354 -28.52 -53.63 17.23
N SER A 355 -28.90 -52.55 16.53
CA SER A 355 -30.31 -52.33 16.10
C SER A 355 -30.44 -51.34 14.92
N SER A 356 -31.39 -51.63 14.00
CA SER A 356 -31.93 -50.87 12.86
C SER A 356 -31.83 -49.32 12.82
N GLY A 357 -31.80 -48.64 11.67
CA GLY A 357 -31.86 -49.09 10.26
C GLY A 357 -33.21 -48.88 9.56
N ARG A 358 -33.34 -47.84 8.71
CA ARG A 358 -34.36 -47.71 7.63
C ARG A 358 -33.87 -46.69 6.58
N ALA A 359 -34.18 -46.91 5.30
CA ALA A 359 -33.60 -46.19 4.16
C ALA A 359 -34.68 -45.71 3.15
N HIS A 360 -34.32 -45.65 1.85
CA HIS A 360 -35.12 -45.29 0.66
C HIS A 360 -35.26 -43.77 0.36
N VAL A 361 -35.18 -43.29 -0.89
CA VAL A 361 -34.74 -43.95 -2.15
C VAL A 361 -34.18 -42.91 -3.14
N ALA A 362 -33.46 -43.35 -4.17
CA ALA A 362 -33.01 -42.52 -5.29
C ALA A 362 -33.76 -42.90 -6.58
N ALA A 363 -33.91 -41.95 -7.51
CA ALA A 363 -34.47 -42.18 -8.84
C ALA A 363 -33.77 -41.30 -9.88
N ALA A 364 -33.69 -41.79 -11.12
CA ALA A 364 -33.20 -41.08 -12.30
C ALA A 364 -34.11 -41.44 -13.49
N GLY A 365 -34.23 -40.57 -14.50
CA GLY A 365 -35.03 -40.90 -15.68
C GLY A 365 -35.23 -39.80 -16.72
N ALA A 366 -34.61 -40.00 -17.88
CA ALA A 366 -35.08 -39.61 -19.23
C ALA A 366 -35.34 -38.12 -19.56
N ALA A 367 -35.72 -37.88 -20.83
CA ALA A 367 -35.73 -36.56 -21.47
C ALA A 367 -36.82 -36.42 -22.55
N SER A 368 -37.33 -35.19 -22.70
CA SER A 368 -38.08 -34.64 -23.85
C SER A 368 -38.40 -33.16 -23.57
N GLY A 369 -38.58 -32.24 -24.53
CA GLY A 369 -38.57 -32.40 -25.98
C GLY A 369 -39.83 -31.81 -26.67
N ALA A 370 -40.01 -30.48 -26.64
CA ALA A 370 -41.09 -29.78 -27.36
C ALA A 370 -40.72 -28.30 -27.61
N ALA A 371 -41.22 -27.69 -28.69
CA ALA A 371 -40.94 -26.28 -29.04
C ALA A 371 -42.09 -25.61 -29.81
N SER A 372 -42.44 -24.37 -29.41
CA SER A 372 -43.29 -23.39 -30.13
C SER A 372 -43.30 -22.07 -29.35
N GLY A 373 -43.44 -20.87 -29.92
CA GLY A 373 -43.49 -20.49 -31.33
C GLY A 373 -44.18 -19.13 -31.55
N GLY A 374 -43.42 -18.06 -31.85
CA GLY A 374 -43.94 -16.69 -32.09
C GLY A 374 -44.31 -15.91 -30.81
N ALA A 375 -44.42 -14.57 -30.82
CA ALA A 375 -44.10 -13.58 -31.86
C ALA A 375 -43.60 -12.27 -31.20
N ALA A 376 -43.18 -11.27 -32.00
CA ALA A 376 -42.34 -10.16 -31.55
C ALA A 376 -43.07 -8.85 -31.19
N SER A 377 -42.43 -8.05 -30.31
CA SER A 377 -42.57 -6.59 -30.23
C SER A 377 -41.25 -5.98 -29.76
N GLY A 378 -40.79 -4.89 -30.38
CA GLY A 378 -39.42 -4.37 -30.21
C GLY A 378 -39.18 -3.51 -28.97
N GLY A 379 -37.92 -3.47 -28.52
CA GLY A 379 -37.39 -2.55 -27.50
C GLY A 379 -35.87 -2.46 -27.62
N ALA A 380 -35.31 -1.25 -27.57
CA ALA A 380 -33.89 -1.01 -27.76
C ALA A 380 -33.10 -1.00 -26.42
N ALA A 381 -31.78 -1.22 -26.54
CA ALA A 381 -30.75 -1.16 -25.49
C ALA A 381 -30.83 -2.20 -24.35
N ASP A 382 -29.87 -3.13 -24.33
CA ASP A 382 -28.66 -2.91 -23.52
C ASP A 382 -27.51 -3.85 -23.98
N GLU A 383 -26.45 -3.29 -24.57
CA GLU A 383 -25.22 -4.03 -24.90
C GLU A 383 -24.31 -4.08 -23.66
N PRO A 384 -23.96 -5.27 -23.13
CA PRO A 384 -23.16 -5.38 -21.91
C PRO A 384 -21.68 -5.06 -22.19
N ILE A 385 -21.33 -3.77 -22.17
CA ILE A 385 -19.96 -3.26 -22.38
C ILE A 385 -19.00 -3.83 -21.31
N SER A 386 -18.48 -5.02 -21.56
CA SER A 386 -17.54 -5.70 -20.69
C SER A 386 -16.20 -4.97 -20.76
N SER A 387 -15.84 -4.29 -19.67
CA SER A 387 -14.50 -3.72 -19.47
C SER A 387 -13.48 -4.81 -19.12
N THR A 388 -13.41 -5.83 -19.98
CA THR A 388 -12.56 -7.01 -19.85
C THR A 388 -11.10 -6.56 -19.77
N ARG A 389 -10.46 -6.83 -18.63
CA ARG A 389 -8.99 -6.75 -18.55
C ARG A 389 -8.41 -7.83 -19.48
N PRO A 390 -7.27 -7.61 -20.14
CA PRO A 390 -6.58 -8.68 -20.84
C PRO A 390 -6.28 -9.82 -19.85
N SER A 391 -6.97 -10.95 -20.04
CA SER A 391 -6.89 -12.13 -19.18
C SER A 391 -6.50 -13.33 -20.02
N LEU A 392 -5.27 -13.80 -19.84
CA LEU A 392 -4.72 -14.95 -20.54
C LEU A 392 -5.10 -16.21 -19.76
N SER A 393 -5.98 -17.03 -20.32
CA SER A 393 -6.41 -18.29 -19.71
C SER A 393 -6.00 -19.49 -20.55
N ILE A 394 -5.12 -20.33 -20.00
CA ILE A 394 -4.71 -21.61 -20.61
C ILE A 394 -5.36 -22.73 -19.81
N SER A 395 -6.11 -23.58 -20.51
CA SER A 395 -7.00 -24.57 -19.91
C SER A 395 -6.89 -25.91 -20.65
N HIS A 396 -7.00 -27.02 -19.92
CA HIS A 396 -7.15 -28.37 -20.47
C HIS A 396 -6.02 -28.75 -21.45
N ARG A 397 -4.80 -28.87 -20.92
CA ARG A 397 -3.58 -29.21 -21.68
C ARG A 397 -2.83 -30.33 -20.99
N ALA A 398 -2.26 -31.25 -21.77
CA ALA A 398 -1.48 -32.36 -21.24
C ALA A 398 -0.22 -32.59 -22.07
N ASN A 399 0.87 -33.01 -21.41
CA ASN A 399 2.15 -33.39 -22.05
C ASN A 399 2.78 -32.29 -22.95
N GLU A 400 2.44 -31.02 -22.73
CA GLU A 400 2.75 -29.91 -23.65
C GLU A 400 3.78 -28.92 -23.06
N ARG A 401 4.72 -28.44 -23.89
CA ARG A 401 5.65 -27.35 -23.55
C ARG A 401 5.12 -26.01 -24.06
N ILE A 402 4.62 -25.17 -23.17
CA ILE A 402 3.92 -23.94 -23.50
C ILE A 402 4.81 -22.75 -23.18
N CYS A 403 5.20 -21.98 -24.19
CA CYS A 403 6.05 -20.79 -24.05
C CYS A 403 5.26 -19.51 -24.37
N ILE A 404 5.13 -18.61 -23.40
CA ILE A 404 4.44 -17.31 -23.55
C ILE A 404 5.50 -16.21 -23.48
N SER A 405 5.79 -15.59 -24.62
CA SER A 405 6.77 -14.50 -24.76
C SER A 405 6.07 -13.20 -25.19
N PRO A 406 6.47 -12.03 -24.66
CA PRO A 406 5.82 -10.75 -24.98
C PRO A 406 6.13 -10.21 -26.40
N GLU A 407 7.04 -10.86 -27.13
CA GLU A 407 7.61 -10.37 -28.40
C GLU A 407 7.17 -11.17 -29.64
N GLN A 408 6.42 -12.27 -29.47
CA GLN A 408 5.88 -13.08 -30.58
C GLN A 408 4.37 -12.85 -30.75
N HIS A 409 3.84 -13.25 -31.91
CA HIS A 409 2.46 -13.02 -32.40
C HIS A 409 2.16 -11.58 -32.86
N SER A 410 2.79 -11.21 -33.98
CA SER A 410 2.24 -10.23 -34.93
C SER A 410 1.16 -10.92 -35.79
N GLY A 411 -0.02 -11.14 -35.20
CA GLY A 411 -1.13 -11.87 -35.83
C GLY A 411 -1.60 -13.03 -34.94
N GLY A 412 -2.91 -13.09 -34.70
CA GLY A 412 -3.50 -13.94 -33.66
C GLY A 412 -3.51 -13.27 -32.28
N GLU A 413 -4.55 -13.56 -31.50
CA GLU A 413 -4.76 -13.06 -30.14
C GLU A 413 -3.75 -13.65 -29.14
N LEU A 414 -3.77 -13.18 -27.87
CA LEU A 414 -3.00 -13.70 -26.70
C LEU A 414 -1.58 -13.14 -26.46
N THR A 415 -1.39 -11.82 -26.50
CA THR A 415 -0.15 -11.18 -25.99
C THR A 415 -0.30 -10.53 -24.60
N LEU A 416 0.64 -10.80 -23.68
CA LEU A 416 0.77 -10.10 -22.39
C LEU A 416 1.39 -8.68 -22.54
N GLN A 417 1.10 -7.99 -23.63
CA GLN A 417 1.73 -6.72 -23.98
C GLN A 417 1.38 -5.60 -22.99
N HIS A 418 2.42 -5.03 -22.39
CA HIS A 418 2.54 -3.68 -21.82
C HIS A 418 1.58 -3.19 -20.70
N ARG A 419 0.41 -3.80 -20.48
CA ARG A 419 -0.59 -3.38 -19.46
C ARG A 419 -0.75 -4.34 -18.28
N GLY A 420 -0.08 -5.49 -18.30
CA GLY A 420 -0.01 -6.43 -17.17
C GLY A 420 -1.30 -7.23 -16.96
N GLY A 421 -1.57 -8.17 -17.87
CA GLY A 421 -2.76 -9.00 -17.84
C GLY A 421 -2.89 -9.90 -16.61
N GLU A 422 -4.08 -10.46 -16.42
CA GLU A 422 -4.33 -11.54 -15.46
C GLU A 422 -3.98 -12.88 -16.12
N LEU A 423 -3.28 -13.77 -15.42
CA LEU A 423 -2.88 -15.07 -15.96
C LEU A 423 -3.56 -16.20 -15.18
N THR A 424 -4.33 -17.03 -15.86
CA THR A 424 -4.95 -18.24 -15.30
C THR A 424 -4.42 -19.47 -16.04
N LEU A 425 -3.86 -20.42 -15.30
CA LEU A 425 -3.42 -21.72 -15.79
C LEU A 425 -4.23 -22.79 -15.06
N GLN A 426 -5.03 -23.56 -15.78
CA GLN A 426 -5.98 -24.50 -15.17
C GLN A 426 -6.10 -25.85 -15.90
N HIS A 427 -6.37 -26.92 -15.16
CA HIS A 427 -6.51 -28.28 -15.70
C HIS A 427 -5.31 -28.67 -16.58
N LEU A 428 -4.10 -28.61 -15.99
CA LEU A 428 -2.84 -28.93 -16.66
C LEU A 428 -2.24 -30.19 -16.08
N SER A 429 -1.74 -31.10 -16.91
CA SER A 429 -1.03 -32.32 -16.47
C SER A 429 0.23 -32.63 -17.27
N HIS A 430 1.37 -32.82 -16.61
CA HIS A 430 2.67 -33.07 -17.26
C HIS A 430 3.12 -31.98 -18.25
N CYS A 431 2.68 -30.73 -18.04
CA CYS A 431 3.03 -29.60 -18.91
C CYS A 431 4.23 -28.79 -18.39
N HIS A 432 5.04 -28.28 -19.31
CA HIS A 432 6.15 -27.37 -19.00
C HIS A 432 5.81 -25.95 -19.49
N VAL A 433 5.23 -25.12 -18.62
CA VAL A 433 4.76 -23.76 -18.94
C VAL A 433 5.81 -22.71 -18.56
N THR A 434 6.32 -21.96 -19.54
CA THR A 434 7.26 -20.85 -19.34
C THR A 434 6.62 -19.53 -19.77
N VAL A 435 6.56 -18.54 -18.88
CA VAL A 435 5.93 -17.24 -19.14
C VAL A 435 6.91 -16.11 -18.86
N ARG A 436 7.19 -15.26 -19.85
CA ARG A 436 7.95 -14.00 -19.72
C ARG A 436 7.00 -12.80 -19.57
N GLY A 437 7.51 -11.66 -19.13
CA GLY A 437 6.70 -10.46 -18.89
C GLY A 437 6.06 -10.38 -17.51
N VAL A 438 5.42 -9.23 -17.25
CA VAL A 438 4.82 -8.88 -15.95
C VAL A 438 3.32 -9.13 -15.96
N ALA A 439 2.83 -10.01 -15.07
CA ALA A 439 1.39 -10.19 -14.84
C ALA A 439 0.88 -9.29 -13.71
N SER A 440 -0.44 -9.04 -13.64
CA SER A 440 -1.09 -8.39 -12.50
C SER A 440 -1.54 -9.39 -11.42
N ALA A 441 -2.00 -10.56 -11.81
CA ALA A 441 -2.30 -11.69 -10.93
C ALA A 441 -1.98 -13.01 -11.63
N LEU A 442 -1.76 -14.06 -10.83
CA LEU A 442 -1.56 -15.44 -11.29
C LEU A 442 -2.49 -16.38 -10.53
N PHE A 443 -3.27 -17.18 -11.24
CA PHE A 443 -4.11 -18.25 -10.70
C PHE A 443 -3.68 -19.59 -11.30
N LEU A 444 -3.25 -20.52 -10.45
CA LEU A 444 -2.97 -21.92 -10.81
C LEU A 444 -4.05 -22.80 -10.19
N ARG A 445 -4.80 -23.56 -10.98
CA ARG A 445 -5.90 -24.43 -10.50
C ARG A 445 -5.86 -25.83 -11.12
N HIS A 446 -5.89 -26.89 -10.32
CA HIS A 446 -5.88 -28.28 -10.83
C HIS A 446 -4.68 -28.55 -11.75
N VAL A 447 -3.47 -28.48 -11.18
CA VAL A 447 -2.20 -28.58 -11.90
C VAL A 447 -1.43 -29.80 -11.36
N ARG A 448 -1.15 -30.79 -12.20
CA ARG A 448 -0.51 -32.06 -11.80
C ARG A 448 0.78 -32.31 -12.56
N ASP A 449 1.86 -32.57 -11.82
CA ASP A 449 3.15 -33.00 -12.37
C ASP A 449 3.74 -32.03 -13.42
N CYS A 450 3.43 -30.73 -13.26
CA CYS A 450 3.81 -29.66 -14.19
C CYS A 450 5.03 -28.86 -13.70
N HIS A 451 5.77 -28.30 -14.64
CA HIS A 451 6.79 -27.28 -14.40
C HIS A 451 6.27 -25.91 -14.85
N VAL A 452 5.94 -25.04 -13.89
CA VAL A 452 5.30 -23.73 -14.14
C VAL A 452 6.25 -22.60 -13.74
N ILE A 453 6.85 -21.95 -14.74
CA ILE A 453 7.96 -21.00 -14.61
C ILE A 453 7.49 -19.62 -15.09
N VAL A 454 7.11 -18.73 -14.17
CA VAL A 454 6.44 -17.45 -14.47
C VAL A 454 7.35 -16.25 -14.15
N GLY A 455 7.18 -15.16 -14.91
CA GLY A 455 7.81 -13.86 -14.67
C GLY A 455 7.27 -13.13 -13.43
N PRO A 456 7.62 -11.84 -13.26
CA PRO A 456 7.20 -11.07 -12.08
C PRO A 456 5.70 -10.74 -12.04
N VAL A 457 5.00 -11.23 -11.03
CA VAL A 457 3.59 -10.92 -10.75
C VAL A 457 3.50 -9.69 -9.85
N SER A 458 3.00 -8.58 -10.39
CA SER A 458 2.88 -7.29 -9.69
C SER A 458 1.79 -7.25 -8.60
N GLY A 459 0.97 -8.29 -8.50
CA GLY A 459 -0.05 -8.49 -7.46
C GLY A 459 0.06 -9.83 -6.73
N ALA A 460 -1.03 -10.60 -6.73
CA ALA A 460 -1.13 -11.86 -5.98
C ALA A 460 -0.95 -13.08 -6.88
N CYS A 461 -0.34 -14.12 -6.34
CA CYS A 461 -0.37 -15.47 -6.87
C CYS A 461 -1.25 -16.34 -5.95
N HIS A 462 -2.19 -17.07 -6.53
CA HIS A 462 -2.98 -18.09 -5.88
C HIS A 462 -2.74 -19.43 -6.57
N VAL A 463 -2.51 -20.47 -5.77
CA VAL A 463 -2.31 -21.85 -6.21
C VAL A 463 -3.28 -22.73 -5.45
N GLU A 464 -4.02 -23.57 -6.17
CA GLU A 464 -5.11 -24.40 -5.66
C GLU A 464 -5.12 -25.73 -6.41
N HIS A 465 -5.26 -26.85 -5.68
CA HIS A 465 -5.20 -28.20 -6.28
C HIS A 465 -3.95 -28.43 -7.16
N ALA A 466 -2.76 -28.14 -6.60
CA ALA A 466 -1.49 -28.47 -7.24
C ALA A 466 -0.88 -29.76 -6.65
N THR A 467 -0.49 -30.70 -7.49
CA THR A 467 0.12 -31.98 -7.07
C THR A 467 1.39 -32.24 -7.87
N GLY A 468 2.47 -32.74 -7.24
CA GLY A 468 3.71 -33.17 -7.92
C GLY A 468 4.47 -32.07 -8.68
N SER A 469 4.03 -30.81 -8.57
CA SER A 469 4.38 -29.74 -9.50
C SER A 469 5.46 -28.81 -8.97
N THR A 470 6.31 -28.30 -9.86
CA THR A 470 7.28 -27.23 -9.54
C THR A 470 6.75 -25.89 -10.00
N VAL A 471 6.68 -24.90 -9.11
CA VAL A 471 6.22 -23.54 -9.41
C VAL A 471 7.30 -22.51 -9.08
N ALA A 472 7.79 -21.80 -10.10
CA ALA A 472 8.75 -20.71 -9.95
C ALA A 472 8.06 -19.36 -10.23
N VAL A 473 7.91 -18.51 -9.21
CA VAL A 473 7.21 -17.21 -9.35
C VAL A 473 7.71 -16.12 -8.39
N ALA A 474 7.87 -14.89 -8.89
CA ALA A 474 8.07 -13.70 -8.07
C ALA A 474 6.73 -12.94 -7.91
N CYS A 475 6.27 -12.63 -6.70
CA CYS A 475 4.94 -12.04 -6.46
C CYS A 475 4.88 -11.14 -5.21
N HIS A 476 3.80 -10.36 -5.00
CA HIS A 476 3.64 -9.56 -3.76
C HIS A 476 3.06 -10.38 -2.61
N GLN A 477 2.18 -11.33 -2.93
CA GLN A 477 1.48 -12.23 -2.02
C GLN A 477 1.35 -13.60 -2.69
N LEU A 478 1.59 -14.67 -1.94
CA LEU A 478 1.42 -16.06 -2.38
C LEU A 478 0.44 -16.76 -1.43
N ARG A 479 -0.57 -17.43 -1.97
CA ARG A 479 -1.50 -18.28 -1.23
C ARG A 479 -1.62 -19.65 -1.90
N ILE A 480 -1.36 -20.69 -1.14
CA ILE A 480 -1.37 -22.08 -1.60
C ILE A 480 -2.46 -22.81 -0.81
N HIS A 481 -3.36 -23.48 -1.53
CA HIS A 481 -4.52 -24.19 -1.00
C HIS A 481 -4.55 -25.61 -1.58
N GLN A 482 -4.96 -26.61 -0.78
CA GLN A 482 -5.18 -28.00 -1.23
C GLN A 482 -4.08 -28.53 -2.16
N THR A 483 -2.82 -28.37 -1.75
CA THR A 483 -1.62 -28.63 -2.57
C THR A 483 -0.73 -29.68 -1.92
N GLU A 484 -0.22 -30.63 -2.71
CA GLU A 484 0.49 -31.81 -2.21
C GLU A 484 1.79 -32.08 -2.99
N ARG A 485 2.89 -32.38 -2.27
CA ARG A 485 4.20 -32.75 -2.87
C ARG A 485 4.65 -31.77 -3.96
N ALA A 486 4.71 -30.47 -3.65
CA ALA A 486 4.94 -29.41 -4.62
C ALA A 486 6.06 -28.44 -4.20
N ASP A 487 6.87 -28.02 -5.17
CA ASP A 487 8.11 -27.27 -4.97
C ASP A 487 7.98 -25.81 -5.43
N PHE A 488 8.14 -24.86 -4.50
CA PHE A 488 7.90 -23.44 -4.69
C PHE A 488 9.19 -22.60 -4.66
N TYR A 489 9.69 -22.23 -5.84
CA TYR A 489 10.84 -21.35 -6.02
C TYR A 489 10.38 -19.90 -6.10
N VAL A 490 10.34 -19.20 -4.96
CA VAL A 490 9.52 -17.99 -4.84
C VAL A 490 10.25 -16.77 -4.27
N ARG A 491 9.91 -15.59 -4.81
CA ARG A 491 10.39 -14.28 -4.34
C ARG A 491 9.18 -13.44 -3.96
N THR A 492 8.98 -13.22 -2.66
CA THR A 492 7.77 -12.55 -2.17
C THR A 492 8.01 -11.45 -1.14
N ARG A 493 7.16 -10.41 -1.22
CA ARG A 493 7.18 -9.22 -0.37
C ARG A 493 6.51 -9.43 0.99
N SER A 494 5.75 -10.53 1.10
CA SER A 494 5.07 -11.00 2.30
C SER A 494 5.41 -12.47 2.53
N ARG A 495 4.92 -13.04 3.63
CA ARG A 495 5.05 -14.48 3.86
C ARG A 495 4.13 -15.24 2.89
N PRO A 496 4.55 -16.39 2.32
CA PRO A 496 3.61 -17.35 1.78
C PRO A 496 2.60 -17.75 2.86
N LEU A 497 1.35 -17.97 2.44
CA LEU A 497 0.29 -18.57 3.27
C LEU A 497 -0.03 -19.95 2.70
N ILE A 498 -0.01 -20.99 3.53
CA ILE A 498 -0.48 -22.34 3.17
C ILE A 498 -1.72 -22.71 3.98
N GLU A 499 -2.63 -23.44 3.35
CA GLU A 499 -3.87 -23.96 3.95
C GLU A 499 -4.23 -25.31 3.31
N HIS A 500 -4.67 -26.29 4.10
CA HIS A 500 -5.01 -27.65 3.67
C HIS A 500 -3.99 -28.33 2.70
N SER A 501 -2.69 -28.09 2.90
CA SER A 501 -1.62 -28.52 1.98
C SER A 501 -0.56 -29.35 2.72
N THR A 502 0.12 -30.29 2.04
CA THR A 502 1.11 -31.21 2.64
C THR A 502 2.34 -31.41 1.76
N GLY A 503 3.51 -31.68 2.38
CA GLY A 503 4.76 -31.93 1.64
C GLY A 503 5.21 -30.76 0.75
N VAL A 504 4.88 -29.52 1.13
CA VAL A 504 5.13 -28.32 0.30
C VAL A 504 6.52 -27.75 0.59
N ARG A 505 7.42 -27.69 -0.40
CA ARG A 505 8.82 -27.28 -0.18
C ARG A 505 9.11 -25.90 -0.77
N PHE A 506 9.90 -25.09 -0.09
CA PHE A 506 10.17 -23.69 -0.48
C PHE A 506 11.65 -23.41 -0.76
N ALA A 507 11.92 -22.66 -1.82
CA ALA A 507 13.24 -22.23 -2.27
C ALA A 507 13.23 -20.75 -2.71
N PRO A 508 14.39 -20.09 -2.81
CA PRO A 508 14.49 -18.77 -3.44
C PRO A 508 14.20 -18.86 -4.96
N TYR A 509 13.56 -17.84 -5.53
CA TYR A 509 13.36 -17.72 -6.98
C TYR A 509 14.70 -17.64 -7.73
N SER A 510 15.01 -18.70 -8.48
CA SER A 510 16.27 -19.02 -9.15
C SER A 510 16.20 -18.93 -10.69
N ARG A 511 15.27 -18.13 -11.23
CA ARG A 511 15.12 -17.89 -12.68
C ARG A 511 15.91 -16.67 -13.12
N GLU A 512 16.58 -16.77 -14.27
CA GLU A 512 17.33 -15.68 -14.92
C GLU A 512 17.06 -15.68 -16.43
N TYR A 513 16.72 -14.52 -17.01
CA TYR A 513 16.53 -14.28 -18.45
C TYR A 513 16.74 -12.79 -18.79
N GLU A 514 16.94 -12.47 -20.07
CA GLU A 514 17.10 -11.07 -20.51
C GLU A 514 15.81 -10.26 -20.31
N GLY A 515 15.93 -9.05 -19.75
CA GLY A 515 14.81 -8.17 -19.40
C GLY A 515 14.28 -8.34 -17.96
N LEU A 516 14.52 -9.48 -17.30
CA LEU A 516 13.94 -9.81 -15.98
C LEU A 516 14.17 -8.75 -14.88
N GLU A 517 15.35 -8.12 -14.79
CA GLU A 517 15.61 -7.05 -13.80
C GLU A 517 14.74 -5.81 -14.05
N GLY A 518 14.41 -5.51 -15.32
CA GLY A 518 13.47 -4.45 -15.70
C GLY A 518 12.03 -4.79 -15.32
N GLU A 519 11.61 -6.02 -15.61
CA GLU A 519 10.30 -6.55 -15.18
C GLU A 519 10.15 -6.58 -13.66
N LEU A 520 11.23 -6.92 -12.93
CA LEU A 520 11.29 -6.86 -11.47
C LEU A 520 11.27 -5.42 -10.91
N GLU A 521 11.79 -4.41 -11.63
CA GLU A 521 11.63 -2.99 -11.24
C GLU A 521 10.20 -2.49 -11.52
N ALA A 522 9.60 -2.86 -12.67
CA ALA A 522 8.20 -2.58 -12.97
C ALA A 522 7.25 -3.19 -11.92
N ALA A 523 7.50 -4.43 -11.48
CA ALA A 523 6.72 -5.11 -10.46
C ALA A 523 7.06 -4.70 -9.00
N ASP A 524 8.03 -3.80 -8.75
CA ASP A 524 8.49 -3.41 -7.38
C ASP A 524 9.00 -4.63 -6.54
N LEU A 525 9.62 -5.60 -7.23
CA LEU A 525 10.11 -6.90 -6.74
C LEU A 525 11.63 -7.10 -6.76
N VAL A 526 12.42 -6.13 -7.27
CA VAL A 526 13.90 -6.12 -7.33
C VAL A 526 14.61 -6.59 -6.05
N VAL A 527 14.03 -6.38 -4.88
CA VAL A 527 14.65 -6.71 -3.59
C VAL A 527 13.92 -7.89 -2.96
N ASP A 528 14.51 -9.08 -3.03
CA ASP A 528 14.11 -10.18 -2.16
C ASP A 528 14.32 -9.78 -0.68
N GLY A 529 13.36 -10.18 0.15
CA GLY A 529 13.37 -10.00 1.59
C GLY A 529 13.73 -11.27 2.37
N GLY A 530 13.91 -12.42 1.70
CA GLY A 530 14.00 -13.73 2.33
C GLY A 530 12.66 -14.20 2.91
N SER A 531 11.54 -13.64 2.44
CA SER A 531 10.21 -13.92 3.01
C SER A 531 9.71 -15.33 2.68
N TRP A 532 10.31 -15.98 1.67
CA TRP A 532 10.00 -17.34 1.24
C TRP A 532 10.33 -18.38 2.31
N ALA A 533 11.43 -18.20 3.05
CA ALA A 533 11.85 -19.06 4.18
C ALA A 533 10.98 -18.90 5.45
N HIS A 534 9.84 -18.21 5.35
CA HIS A 534 8.97 -17.85 6.45
C HIS A 534 7.50 -18.01 6.07
N VAL A 535 7.06 -19.24 5.87
CA VAL A 535 5.66 -19.57 5.59
C VAL A 535 4.80 -19.38 6.86
N ASP A 536 3.59 -18.83 6.70
CA ASP A 536 2.53 -18.89 7.71
C ASP A 536 1.56 -20.03 7.31
N ASP A 537 1.38 -21.05 8.17
CA ASP A 537 0.37 -22.12 7.99
C ASP A 537 -0.91 -21.73 8.74
N PHE A 538 -2.08 -21.79 8.07
CA PHE A 538 -3.36 -21.42 8.67
C PHE A 538 -4.05 -22.54 9.45
N GLY A 539 -3.86 -23.80 9.05
CA GLY A 539 -4.44 -24.97 9.72
C GLY A 539 -3.67 -25.36 10.98
N TRP A 540 -2.36 -25.12 11.02
CA TRP A 540 -1.49 -25.56 12.10
C TRP A 540 -1.53 -24.62 13.33
N LEU A 541 -2.51 -24.87 14.21
CA LEU A 541 -2.71 -24.11 15.46
C LEU A 541 -1.76 -24.49 16.62
N ARG A 542 -0.78 -25.38 16.40
CA ARG A 542 0.16 -25.88 17.43
C ARG A 542 1.37 -24.93 17.60
N ALA A 543 2.12 -25.10 18.69
CA ALA A 543 3.31 -24.29 19.00
C ALA A 543 4.62 -24.82 18.36
N VAL A 544 4.63 -26.10 17.98
CA VAL A 544 5.68 -26.76 17.20
C VAL A 544 5.65 -26.24 15.76
N PRO A 545 6.76 -26.20 14.99
CA PRO A 545 6.71 -26.01 13.54
C PRO A 545 5.69 -26.92 12.84
N SER A 546 5.16 -26.49 11.70
CA SER A 546 4.25 -27.32 10.91
C SER A 546 5.04 -28.33 10.08
N PRO A 547 4.68 -29.63 10.07
CA PRO A 547 5.30 -30.63 9.19
C PRO A 547 4.82 -30.50 7.74
N ASN A 548 3.79 -29.69 7.48
CA ASN A 548 3.17 -29.52 6.16
C ASN A 548 4.11 -28.90 5.11
N TRP A 549 5.19 -28.22 5.56
CA TRP A 549 6.13 -27.57 4.67
C TRP A 549 7.58 -27.65 5.15
N SER A 550 8.51 -27.54 4.21
CA SER A 550 9.96 -27.50 4.45
C SER A 550 10.66 -26.47 3.57
N ILE A 551 11.97 -26.31 3.77
CA ILE A 551 12.86 -25.56 2.88
C ILE A 551 13.65 -26.58 2.06
N ILE A 552 13.77 -26.36 0.74
CA ILE A 552 14.58 -27.22 -0.13
C ILE A 552 16.07 -27.01 0.23
N PRO A 553 16.86 -28.08 0.49
CA PRO A 553 18.31 -28.01 0.69
C PRO A 553 19.03 -27.26 -0.42
N GLU A 554 20.25 -26.76 -0.18
CA GLU A 554 20.97 -25.96 -1.19
C GLU A 554 21.22 -26.78 -2.47
N ASP A 555 21.50 -28.07 -2.30
CA ASP A 555 21.97 -29.03 -3.32
C ASP A 555 20.84 -29.58 -4.21
N GLU A 556 19.61 -29.64 -3.68
CA GLU A 556 18.40 -30.04 -4.42
C GLU A 556 17.82 -28.91 -5.29
N ARG A 557 18.32 -27.67 -5.19
CA ARG A 557 17.70 -26.50 -5.83
C ARG A 557 17.98 -26.43 -7.32
N ARG A 558 16.91 -26.62 -8.10
CA ARG A 558 16.88 -26.33 -9.53
C ARG A 558 17.11 -24.84 -9.80
N ARG A 559 17.86 -24.53 -10.86
CA ARG A 559 17.98 -23.19 -11.45
C ARG A 559 17.19 -23.17 -12.75
N PHE A 560 16.62 -22.02 -13.10
CA PHE A 560 15.80 -21.87 -14.30
C PHE A 560 16.44 -20.82 -15.21
N THR A 561 17.54 -21.20 -15.85
CA THR A 561 18.11 -20.48 -16.98
C THR A 561 17.30 -20.82 -18.23
N GLU A 562 17.18 -19.87 -19.15
CA GLU A 562 16.85 -20.20 -20.54
C GLU A 562 18.07 -20.88 -21.19
N ALA A 563 17.80 -21.70 -22.21
CA ALA A 563 18.76 -22.42 -23.04
C ALA A 563 18.44 -22.09 -24.50
#